data_AF-A0A936DF55-F1
#
_entry.id   AF-A0A936DF55-F1
#
_cell.length_a   1.000
_cell.length_b   1.000
_cell.length_c   1.000
_cell.angle_alpha   90.00
_cell.angle_beta   90.00
_cell.angle_gamma   90.00
#
_symmetry.space_group_name_H-M   'P 1'
#
loop_
_entity.id
_entity.type
_entity.pdbx_description
1 polymer ?
#
loop_
_entity_poly.entity_id
_entity_poly.type
_entity_poly.pdbx_seq_one_letter_code
_entity_poly.pdbx_strand_id
1 'polypeptide(L)'
;MIRPAILSVLHRACASVPLFILVPACTGDDASDTSTHGDGGSSDGGSSDGGSSDGGSSDGGSSDGGSSDGGSSDGGEALAIVGEWVDDFGGAHEITQTQWVQTFGADVFTYAIDSFDNTAHTLVAHSDDDDTWSRFDWTTLADELWYCQAAFGLDSAEAAAAATPADPADPANAGCGGFSWSRLTPQ
;
A
#
# COMPACT_ATOMS: atom_id res chain seq x y z
N MET A 1 -40.68 -22.69 -35.82
CA MET A 1 -39.71 -22.15 -36.80
C MET A 1 -38.46 -21.77 -36.04
N ILE A 2 -37.47 -22.67 -36.06
CA ILE A 2 -36.24 -22.63 -35.27
C ILE A 2 -35.15 -22.11 -36.21
N ARG A 3 -34.52 -20.98 -35.88
CA ARG A 3 -33.36 -20.45 -36.61
C ARG A 3 -32.10 -20.73 -35.77
N PRO A 4 -31.15 -21.55 -36.22
CA PRO A 4 -29.84 -21.65 -35.60
C PRO A 4 -28.74 -20.98 -36.45
N ALA A 5 -27.57 -20.80 -35.79
CA ALA A 5 -26.30 -20.22 -36.25
C ALA A 5 -26.30 -18.66 -36.30
N ILE A 6 -25.28 -17.97 -35.79
CA ILE A 6 -23.84 -18.19 -36.00
C ILE A 6 -23.02 -17.84 -34.74
N LEU A 7 -22.23 -18.82 -34.31
CA LEU A 7 -21.15 -18.73 -33.33
C LEU A 7 -19.94 -18.06 -34.01
N SER A 8 -19.58 -16.82 -33.64
CA SER A 8 -18.32 -16.20 -34.08
C SER A 8 -17.31 -16.22 -32.94
N VAL A 9 -16.45 -17.24 -32.98
CA VAL A 9 -15.23 -17.31 -32.18
C VAL A 9 -14.21 -16.37 -32.82
N LEU A 10 -14.00 -15.19 -32.25
CA LEU A 10 -12.90 -14.32 -32.64
C LEU A 10 -11.63 -14.77 -31.89
N HIS A 11 -10.86 -15.65 -32.53
CA HIS A 11 -9.50 -15.97 -32.11
C HIS A 11 -8.61 -14.72 -32.30
N ARG A 12 -8.14 -14.13 -31.20
CA ARG A 12 -7.06 -13.14 -31.25
C ARG A 12 -5.75 -13.87 -31.55
N ALA A 13 -5.26 -13.67 -32.77
CA ALA A 13 -3.99 -14.19 -33.25
C ALA A 13 -2.82 -13.53 -32.50
N CYS A 14 -2.02 -14.34 -31.79
CA CYS A 14 -0.66 -13.97 -31.40
C CYS A 14 0.20 -13.88 -32.67
N ALA A 15 0.53 -12.66 -33.08
CA ALA A 15 1.49 -12.44 -34.15
C ALA A 15 2.90 -12.81 -33.65
N SER A 16 3.40 -13.94 -34.16
CA SER A 16 4.79 -14.36 -34.09
C SER A 16 5.70 -13.39 -34.86
N VAL A 17 6.76 -12.92 -34.22
CA VAL A 17 7.89 -12.28 -34.89
C VAL A 17 9.03 -13.30 -35.01
N PRO A 18 9.57 -13.60 -36.21
CA PRO A 18 10.64 -14.58 -36.37
C PRO A 18 12.05 -13.95 -36.22
N LEU A 19 12.78 -14.49 -35.25
CA LEU A 19 14.14 -15.09 -35.25
C LEU A 19 15.25 -14.63 -36.23
N PHE A 20 16.50 -14.65 -35.71
CA PHE A 20 17.84 -14.96 -36.29
C PHE A 20 18.86 -13.78 -36.47
N ILE A 21 20.17 -13.77 -36.10
CA ILE A 21 21.26 -14.65 -35.54
C ILE A 21 22.32 -13.67 -34.93
N LEU A 22 23.08 -13.93 -33.83
CA LEU A 22 24.42 -14.56 -33.82
C LEU A 22 24.95 -14.87 -32.39
N VAL A 23 25.32 -16.14 -32.17
CA VAL A 23 26.07 -16.74 -31.04
C VAL A 23 27.55 -16.83 -31.45
N PRO A 24 28.56 -16.76 -30.54
CA PRO A 24 29.15 -17.96 -29.89
C PRO A 24 29.61 -17.66 -28.43
N ALA A 25 29.94 -18.57 -27.51
CA ALA A 25 30.33 -19.97 -27.55
C ALA A 25 30.02 -20.64 -26.19
N CYS A 26 29.71 -21.92 -26.25
CA CYS A 26 29.81 -22.87 -25.15
C CYS A 26 31.27 -23.34 -24.98
N THR A 27 31.66 -23.72 -23.75
CA THR A 27 32.75 -24.67 -23.51
C THR A 27 32.24 -25.74 -22.54
N GLY A 28 32.34 -27.01 -22.95
CA GLY A 28 32.21 -28.21 -22.09
C GLY A 28 33.44 -28.36 -21.17
N ASP A 29 33.62 -29.39 -20.37
CA ASP A 29 33.09 -30.77 -20.36
C ASP A 29 33.49 -31.43 -19.02
N ASP A 30 32.83 -32.54 -18.69
CA ASP A 30 33.27 -33.69 -17.85
C ASP A 30 33.69 -33.52 -16.36
N ALA A 31 32.96 -34.20 -15.47
CA ALA A 31 33.38 -35.53 -14.97
C ALA A 31 32.55 -35.97 -13.75
N SER A 32 32.14 -37.25 -13.81
CA SER A 32 31.64 -38.09 -12.72
C SER A 32 32.57 -38.07 -11.49
N ASP A 33 32.02 -38.22 -10.28
CA ASP A 33 32.32 -39.38 -9.40
C ASP A 33 31.75 -39.24 -7.97
N THR A 34 30.88 -40.20 -7.65
CA THR A 34 30.99 -41.14 -6.53
C THR A 34 31.46 -40.65 -5.15
N SER A 35 30.49 -40.64 -4.23
CA SER A 35 30.54 -41.08 -2.83
C SER A 35 31.79 -40.79 -1.97
N THR A 36 31.63 -40.02 -0.89
CA THR A 36 32.23 -40.38 0.41
C THR A 36 31.37 -39.89 1.57
N HIS A 37 31.19 -40.81 2.52
CA HIS A 37 30.60 -40.61 3.84
C HIS A 37 31.41 -39.59 4.66
N GLY A 38 30.72 -38.88 5.55
CA GLY A 38 31.35 -38.07 6.58
C GLY A 38 30.34 -37.65 7.64
N ASP A 39 30.03 -38.56 8.56
CA ASP A 39 29.49 -38.24 9.88
C ASP A 39 30.45 -37.33 10.66
N GLY A 40 29.90 -36.41 11.45
CA GLY A 40 30.61 -35.60 12.44
C GLY A 40 29.89 -34.26 12.58
N GLY A 41 29.04 -34.02 13.58
CA GLY A 41 29.24 -34.25 15.01
C GLY A 41 29.11 -32.88 15.67
N SER A 42 27.91 -32.53 16.14
CA SER A 42 27.66 -31.29 16.90
C SER A 42 28.51 -31.31 18.17
N SER A 43 29.34 -30.28 18.35
CA SER A 43 30.12 -30.10 19.58
C SER A 43 29.34 -29.22 20.55
N ASP A 44 28.94 -29.81 21.67
CA ASP A 44 28.35 -29.15 22.83
C ASP A 44 29.32 -28.15 23.46
N GLY A 45 28.95 -26.86 23.46
CA GLY A 45 29.64 -25.81 24.20
C GLY A 45 28.92 -25.57 25.54
N GLY A 46 29.56 -26.02 26.63
CA GLY A 46 28.98 -26.14 27.96
C GLY A 46 28.64 -24.84 28.69
N SER A 47 27.66 -24.96 29.59
CA SER A 47 27.31 -24.02 30.65
C SER A 47 28.48 -23.84 31.62
N SER A 48 28.75 -22.60 32.02
CA SER A 48 29.62 -22.30 33.15
C SER A 48 28.86 -21.44 34.16
N ASP A 49 28.53 -22.07 35.29
CA ASP A 49 28.05 -21.44 36.50
C ASP A 49 29.16 -20.60 37.14
N GLY A 50 28.84 -19.36 37.50
CA GLY A 50 29.79 -18.42 38.10
C GLY A 50 29.14 -17.45 39.07
N GLY A 51 28.99 -17.89 40.32
CA GLY A 51 29.30 -17.11 41.53
C GLY A 51 28.39 -15.95 41.93
N SER A 52 27.60 -16.16 42.99
CA SER A 52 27.09 -15.10 43.87
C SER A 52 28.23 -14.28 44.49
N SER A 53 28.06 -12.97 44.61
CA SER A 53 28.82 -12.14 45.55
C SER A 53 27.90 -11.05 46.11
N ASP A 54 27.59 -11.20 47.39
CA ASP A 54 26.91 -10.22 48.24
C ASP A 54 27.76 -8.95 48.39
N GLY A 55 27.14 -7.79 48.20
CA GLY A 55 27.81 -6.50 48.34
C GLY A 55 26.85 -5.33 48.50
N GLY A 56 26.36 -5.17 49.73
CA GLY A 56 26.19 -3.87 50.41
C GLY A 56 25.26 -2.81 49.84
N SER A 57 24.18 -2.54 50.58
CA SER A 57 23.30 -1.36 50.45
C SER A 57 24.04 -0.03 50.44
N SER A 58 23.56 0.91 49.62
CA SER A 58 23.72 2.34 49.85
C SER A 58 22.44 3.06 49.43
N ASP A 59 21.73 3.57 50.44
CA ASP A 59 20.57 4.43 50.32
C ASP A 59 20.91 5.70 49.53
N GLY A 60 20.23 5.89 48.41
CA GLY A 60 20.41 7.03 47.53
C GLY A 60 19.10 7.44 46.88
N GLY A 61 18.23 8.05 47.68
CA GLY A 61 17.22 9.05 47.27
C GLY A 61 16.29 8.70 46.12
N SER A 62 15.03 8.38 46.47
CA SER A 62 13.87 8.53 45.60
C SER A 62 13.90 9.91 44.95
N SER A 63 14.23 9.95 43.67
CA SER A 63 13.82 11.04 42.80
C SER A 63 12.54 10.55 42.15
N ASP A 64 11.41 10.98 42.73
CA ASP A 64 10.10 10.97 42.12
C ASP A 64 10.13 11.85 40.86
N GLY A 65 10.85 11.37 39.84
CA GLY A 65 10.73 11.85 38.47
C GLY A 65 9.43 11.29 37.94
N GLY A 66 8.35 11.97 38.30
CA GLY A 66 6.99 11.58 37.98
C GLY A 66 6.89 11.10 36.54
N SER A 67 6.22 9.95 36.39
CA SER A 67 5.54 9.59 35.17
C SER A 67 4.83 10.83 34.67
N SER A 68 5.44 11.50 33.68
CA SER A 68 4.65 12.26 32.75
C SER A 68 3.99 11.18 31.93
N ASP A 69 2.86 10.69 32.46
CA ASP A 69 1.79 10.10 31.69
C ASP A 69 1.43 11.14 30.63
N GLY A 70 2.24 11.18 29.57
CA GLY A 70 1.91 11.77 28.29
C GLY A 70 0.91 10.88 27.56
N GLY A 71 -0.04 10.29 28.28
CA GLY A 71 -1.32 9.89 27.72
C GLY A 71 -2.14 11.15 27.51
N SER A 72 -1.71 12.00 26.58
CA SER A 72 -2.52 13.12 26.11
C SER A 72 -3.26 12.68 24.87
N SER A 73 -4.39 12.04 25.15
CA SER A 73 -5.60 12.02 24.33
C SER A 73 -5.58 11.13 23.09
N ASP A 74 -6.70 10.46 22.87
CA ASP A 74 -7.23 10.08 21.56
C ASP A 74 -7.43 11.31 20.64
N GLY A 75 -6.40 12.14 20.51
CA GLY A 75 -6.35 13.37 19.72
C GLY A 75 -5.59 13.13 18.42
N GLY A 76 -5.85 12.00 17.76
CA GLY A 76 -5.47 11.85 16.35
C GLY A 76 -6.08 13.02 15.59
N GLU A 77 -5.27 13.73 14.79
CA GLU A 77 -5.80 14.82 13.98
C GLU A 77 -6.97 14.30 13.14
N ALA A 78 -8.04 15.08 13.05
CA ALA A 78 -9.14 14.68 12.18
C ALA A 78 -8.71 14.75 10.71
N LEU A 79 -9.21 13.85 9.88
CA LEU A 79 -8.97 13.90 8.44
C LEU A 79 -9.53 15.21 7.91
N ALA A 80 -8.69 16.00 7.24
CA ALA A 80 -9.02 17.37 6.83
C ALA A 80 -10.15 17.46 5.79
N ILE A 81 -10.42 16.37 5.08
CA ILE A 81 -11.35 16.31 3.93
C ILE A 81 -12.66 15.58 4.24
N VAL A 82 -12.98 15.36 5.52
CA VAL A 82 -14.29 14.82 5.94
C VAL A 82 -15.42 15.70 5.41
N GLY A 83 -16.42 15.08 4.80
CA GLY A 83 -17.58 15.76 4.22
C GLY A 83 -18.31 14.91 3.19
N GLU A 84 -19.40 15.48 2.69
CA GLU A 84 -20.16 14.96 1.55
C GLU A 84 -19.82 15.80 0.33
N TRP A 85 -19.42 15.14 -0.76
CA TRP A 85 -18.92 15.79 -1.96
C TRP A 85 -19.53 15.18 -3.22
N VAL A 86 -19.52 15.95 -4.30
CA VAL A 86 -19.74 15.46 -5.66
C VAL A 86 -18.52 15.79 -6.51
N ASP A 87 -18.12 14.85 -7.36
CA ASP A 87 -17.06 15.09 -8.33
C ASP A 87 -17.59 15.65 -9.67
N ASP A 88 -16.67 16.11 -10.54
CA ASP A 88 -17.03 16.70 -11.84
C ASP A 88 -17.74 15.73 -12.82
N PHE A 89 -17.65 14.43 -12.58
CA PHE A 89 -18.33 13.36 -13.32
C PHE A 89 -19.69 13.00 -12.71
N GLY A 90 -20.06 13.60 -11.57
CA GLY A 90 -21.33 13.40 -10.89
C GLY A 90 -21.36 12.20 -9.95
N GLY A 91 -20.20 11.64 -9.58
CA GLY A 91 -20.11 10.65 -8.50
C GLY A 91 -20.22 11.32 -7.14
N ALA A 92 -20.84 10.62 -6.19
CA ALA A 92 -20.99 11.09 -4.82
C ALA A 92 -19.89 10.48 -3.94
N HIS A 93 -19.31 11.30 -3.08
CA HIS A 93 -18.28 10.91 -2.12
C HIS A 93 -18.72 11.24 -0.70
N GLU A 94 -18.83 10.23 0.15
CA GLU A 94 -19.00 10.41 1.59
C GLU A 94 -17.68 10.06 2.26
N ILE A 95 -16.99 11.08 2.81
CA ILE A 95 -15.71 10.93 3.49
C ILE A 95 -15.93 11.16 4.97
N THR A 96 -15.69 10.12 5.76
CA THR A 96 -15.72 10.14 7.22
C THR A 96 -14.32 9.97 7.78
N GLN A 97 -14.20 9.94 9.10
CA GLN A 97 -12.92 9.70 9.78
C GLN A 97 -12.33 8.30 9.51
N THR A 98 -13.19 7.33 9.18
CA THR A 98 -12.80 5.91 9.11
C THR A 98 -13.17 5.26 7.78
N GLN A 99 -13.88 5.96 6.90
CA GLN A 99 -14.40 5.38 5.66
C GLN A 99 -14.54 6.44 4.57
N TRP A 100 -14.25 6.04 3.34
CA TRP A 100 -14.58 6.79 2.12
C TRP A 100 -15.49 5.93 1.25
N VAL A 101 -16.74 6.37 1.05
CA VAL A 101 -17.69 5.75 0.12
C VAL A 101 -17.72 6.57 -1.17
N GLN A 102 -17.57 5.89 -2.31
CA GLN A 102 -17.69 6.48 -3.64
C GLN A 102 -18.86 5.83 -4.36
N THR A 103 -19.80 6.63 -4.87
CA THR A 103 -21.00 6.14 -5.58
C THR A 103 -21.02 6.69 -7.00
N PHE A 104 -20.97 5.80 -7.99
CA PHE A 104 -21.02 6.14 -9.41
C PHE A 104 -22.22 5.45 -10.06
N GLY A 105 -23.34 6.18 -10.18
CA GLY A 105 -24.58 5.61 -10.72
C GLY A 105 -25.13 4.49 -9.82
N ALA A 106 -25.01 3.23 -10.26
CA ALA A 106 -25.47 2.06 -9.50
C ALA A 106 -24.33 1.38 -8.72
N ASP A 107 -23.08 1.74 -8.99
CA ASP A 107 -21.91 1.13 -8.38
C ASP A 107 -21.51 1.90 -7.12
N VAL A 108 -21.20 1.17 -6.04
CA VAL A 108 -20.78 1.71 -4.76
C VAL A 108 -19.47 1.05 -4.36
N PHE A 109 -18.46 1.86 -4.07
CA PHE A 109 -17.14 1.41 -3.62
C PHE A 109 -16.91 1.93 -2.21
N THR A 110 -16.64 1.03 -1.26
CA THR A 110 -16.42 1.38 0.14
C THR A 110 -14.98 1.10 0.53
N TYR A 111 -14.30 2.13 1.03
CA TYR A 111 -12.91 2.04 1.46
C TYR A 111 -12.81 2.35 2.95
N ALA A 112 -12.33 1.40 3.76
CA ALA A 112 -11.99 1.61 5.16
C ALA A 112 -10.65 2.35 5.25
N ILE A 113 -10.64 3.52 5.88
CA ILE A 113 -9.44 4.36 6.03
C ILE A 113 -8.55 3.73 7.10
N ASP A 114 -7.33 3.38 6.71
CA ASP A 114 -6.32 2.79 7.60
C ASP A 114 -5.42 3.87 8.19
N SER A 115 -4.92 4.77 7.34
CA SER A 115 -4.01 5.83 7.74
C SER A 115 -4.12 7.03 6.81
N PHE A 116 -3.81 8.23 7.33
CA PHE A 116 -3.76 9.47 6.56
C PHE A 116 -2.73 10.43 7.14
N ASP A 117 -2.30 11.37 6.32
CA ASP A 117 -1.39 12.47 6.68
C ASP A 117 -1.93 13.78 6.10
N ASN A 118 -2.38 14.67 6.97
CA ASN A 118 -2.93 15.97 6.59
C ASN A 118 -1.86 16.96 6.10
N THR A 119 -0.59 16.74 6.39
CA THR A 119 0.51 17.59 5.91
C THR A 119 0.96 17.15 4.53
N ALA A 120 1.03 15.84 4.30
CA ALA A 120 1.37 15.27 3.00
C ALA A 120 0.17 15.25 2.03
N HIS A 121 -1.05 15.43 2.54
CA HIS A 121 -2.30 15.25 1.83
C HIS A 121 -2.46 13.86 1.19
N THR A 122 -2.23 12.82 1.99
CA THR A 122 -2.26 11.42 1.54
C THR A 122 -3.11 10.55 2.47
N LEU A 123 -3.78 9.55 1.92
CA LEU A 123 -4.65 8.62 2.64
C LEU A 123 -4.48 7.22 2.06
N VAL A 124 -4.37 6.22 2.94
CA VAL A 124 -4.35 4.80 2.59
C VAL A 124 -5.63 4.17 3.10
N ALA A 125 -6.28 3.39 2.24
CA ALA A 125 -7.52 2.72 2.58
C ALA A 125 -7.61 1.33 1.95
N HIS A 126 -8.35 0.46 2.63
CA HIS A 126 -8.60 -0.93 2.25
C HIS A 126 -10.03 -1.11 1.73
N SER A 127 -10.18 -1.88 0.67
CA SER A 127 -11.47 -2.34 0.16
C SER A 127 -11.71 -3.77 0.63
N ASP A 128 -12.77 -3.99 1.42
CA ASP A 128 -13.13 -5.33 1.93
C ASP A 128 -13.66 -6.23 0.81
N ASP A 129 -14.29 -5.66 -0.22
CA ASP A 129 -14.86 -6.38 -1.36
C ASP A 129 -13.80 -7.16 -2.16
N ASP A 130 -12.62 -6.54 -2.35
CA ASP A 130 -11.54 -7.09 -3.18
C ASP A 130 -10.28 -7.43 -2.37
N ASP A 131 -10.31 -7.24 -1.04
CA ASP A 131 -9.16 -7.36 -0.13
C ASP A 131 -7.90 -6.63 -0.63
N THR A 132 -8.08 -5.42 -1.16
CA THR A 132 -7.00 -4.65 -1.78
C THR A 132 -6.83 -3.28 -1.17
N TRP A 133 -5.63 -2.74 -1.31
CA TRP A 133 -5.21 -1.47 -0.75
C TRP A 133 -5.10 -0.41 -1.83
N SER A 134 -5.49 0.82 -1.49
CA SER A 134 -5.45 1.98 -2.35
C SER A 134 -4.81 3.16 -1.64
N ARG A 135 -4.13 3.99 -2.44
CA ARG A 135 -3.63 5.29 -2.02
C ARG A 135 -4.45 6.39 -2.68
N PHE A 136 -4.91 7.33 -1.88
CA PHE A 136 -5.56 8.54 -2.30
C PHE A 136 -4.67 9.72 -1.92
N ASP A 137 -4.45 10.63 -2.85
CA ASP A 137 -3.81 11.91 -2.59
C ASP A 137 -4.86 13.01 -2.80
N TRP A 138 -4.77 14.09 -2.04
CA TRP A 138 -5.59 15.27 -2.26
C TRP A 138 -4.74 16.54 -2.36
N THR A 139 -5.32 17.60 -2.91
CA THR A 139 -4.71 18.92 -2.95
C THR A 139 -5.79 19.99 -2.98
N THR A 140 -5.40 21.23 -2.74
CA THR A 140 -6.29 22.38 -2.84
C THR A 140 -5.75 23.35 -3.88
N LEU A 141 -6.60 23.74 -4.82
CA LEU A 141 -6.29 24.74 -5.83
C LEU A 141 -7.44 25.75 -5.87
N ALA A 142 -7.13 27.03 -5.64
CA ALA A 142 -8.13 28.11 -5.62
C ALA A 142 -9.33 27.83 -4.69
N ASP A 143 -9.05 27.31 -3.48
CA ASP A 143 -10.05 26.92 -2.47
C ASP A 143 -10.97 25.75 -2.87
N GLU A 144 -10.70 25.09 -4.00
CA GLU A 144 -11.38 23.86 -4.41
C GLU A 144 -10.56 22.65 -3.98
N LEU A 145 -11.24 21.62 -3.47
CA LEU A 145 -10.62 20.34 -3.11
C LEU A 145 -10.50 19.47 -4.37
N TRP A 146 -9.36 18.81 -4.53
CA TRP A 146 -9.10 17.87 -5.62
C TRP A 146 -8.56 16.58 -5.04
N TYR A 147 -8.96 15.44 -5.59
CA TYR A 147 -8.43 14.15 -5.20
C TYR A 147 -7.98 13.31 -6.39
N CYS A 148 -7.06 12.40 -6.11
CA CYS A 148 -6.57 11.40 -7.03
C CYS A 148 -6.44 10.06 -6.30
N GLN A 149 -6.97 8.98 -6.89
CA GLN A 149 -6.59 7.63 -6.47
C GLN A 149 -5.26 7.26 -7.15
N ALA A 150 -4.15 7.61 -6.51
CA ALA A 150 -2.81 7.49 -7.09
C ALA A 150 -2.38 6.03 -7.30
N ALA A 151 -2.89 5.11 -6.48
CA ALA A 151 -2.73 3.68 -6.68
C ALA A 151 -3.93 2.91 -6.14
N PHE A 152 -4.19 1.74 -6.72
CA PHE A 152 -5.31 0.87 -6.38
C PHE A 152 -4.93 -0.60 -6.60
N GLY A 153 -5.65 -1.52 -5.96
CA GLY A 153 -5.48 -2.96 -6.18
C GLY A 153 -4.15 -3.52 -5.64
N LEU A 154 -3.58 -2.89 -4.61
CA LEU A 154 -2.29 -3.30 -4.03
C LEU A 154 -2.49 -4.36 -2.94
N ASP A 155 -1.48 -5.21 -2.76
CA ASP A 155 -1.55 -6.35 -1.84
C ASP A 155 -1.39 -5.96 -0.35
N SER A 156 -0.96 -4.73 -0.04
CA SER A 156 -0.74 -4.30 1.34
C SER A 156 -0.83 -2.79 1.57
N ALA A 157 -1.06 -2.40 2.82
CA ALA A 157 -1.08 -1.00 3.27
C ALA A 157 0.27 -0.30 3.02
N GLU A 158 1.37 -1.01 3.26
CA GLU A 158 2.72 -0.47 3.07
C GLU A 158 3.02 -0.23 1.59
N ALA A 159 2.57 -1.13 0.71
CA ALA A 159 2.68 -0.94 -0.73
C ALA A 159 1.88 0.28 -1.20
N ALA A 160 0.68 0.48 -0.65
CA ALA A 160 -0.14 1.67 -0.93
C ALA A 160 0.52 2.95 -0.44
N ALA A 161 1.01 2.97 0.81
CA ALA A 161 1.73 4.13 1.36
C ALA A 161 2.99 4.47 0.56
N ALA A 162 3.71 3.46 0.05
CA ALA A 162 4.92 3.63 -0.74
C ALA A 162 4.66 3.91 -2.23
N ALA A 163 3.41 3.87 -2.70
CA ALA A 163 3.06 4.14 -4.08
C ALA A 163 3.49 5.56 -4.48
N THR A 164 3.77 5.77 -5.77
CA THR A 164 4.18 7.09 -6.26
C THR A 164 3.06 8.10 -6.01
N PRO A 165 3.34 9.23 -5.33
CA PRO A 165 2.34 10.27 -5.12
C PRO A 165 1.87 10.87 -6.44
N ALA A 166 0.61 11.29 -6.48
CA ALA A 166 0.11 12.15 -7.56
C ALA A 166 0.81 13.52 -7.53
N ASP A 167 0.99 14.13 -8.71
CA ASP A 167 1.60 15.47 -8.84
C ASP A 167 0.55 16.57 -8.66
N PRO A 168 0.62 17.39 -7.59
CA PRO A 168 -0.40 18.38 -7.28
C PRO A 168 -0.16 19.73 -7.96
N ALA A 169 0.82 19.85 -8.86
CA ALA A 169 1.21 21.14 -9.44
C ALA A 169 0.14 21.77 -10.34
N ASP A 170 -0.66 20.96 -11.03
CA ASP A 170 -1.71 21.41 -11.95
C ASP A 170 -2.91 20.43 -11.98
N PRO A 171 -3.64 20.26 -10.86
CA PRO A 171 -4.65 19.22 -10.71
C PRO A 171 -5.80 19.32 -11.71
N ALA A 172 -6.10 20.52 -12.21
CA ALA A 172 -7.13 20.75 -13.21
C ALA A 172 -6.80 20.14 -14.58
N ASN A 173 -5.52 19.90 -14.88
CA ASN A 173 -5.08 19.45 -16.21
C ASN A 173 -4.30 18.13 -16.19
N ALA A 174 -3.58 17.79 -15.12
CA ALA A 174 -2.71 16.61 -15.06
C ALA A 174 -2.35 16.20 -13.62
N GLY A 175 -1.56 15.13 -13.49
CA GLY A 175 -0.87 14.75 -12.25
C GLY A 175 -1.43 13.50 -11.56
N CYS A 176 -2.62 13.04 -11.94
CA CYS A 176 -3.22 11.82 -11.42
C CYS A 176 -2.97 10.64 -12.39
N GLY A 177 -1.76 10.05 -12.35
CA GLY A 177 -1.41 8.91 -13.22
C GLY A 177 -1.43 9.22 -14.73
N GLY A 178 -1.23 10.49 -15.10
CA GLY A 178 -1.32 10.97 -16.48
C GLY A 178 -2.67 11.59 -16.87
N PHE A 179 -3.63 11.63 -15.95
CA PHE A 179 -4.92 12.29 -16.09
C PHE A 179 -5.02 13.52 -15.17
N SER A 180 -6.05 14.35 -15.38
CA SER A 180 -6.44 15.38 -14.42
C SER A 180 -6.94 14.75 -13.12
N TRP A 181 -6.83 15.49 -12.02
CA TRP A 181 -7.44 15.13 -10.76
C TRP A 181 -8.95 15.33 -10.83
N SER A 182 -9.69 14.72 -9.91
CA SER A 182 -11.13 14.94 -9.76
C SER A 182 -11.36 16.05 -8.75
N ARG A 183 -12.06 17.11 -9.14
CA ARG A 183 -12.51 18.15 -8.20
C ARG A 183 -13.62 17.60 -7.33
N LEU A 184 -13.62 17.92 -6.04
CA LEU A 184 -14.68 17.64 -5.09
C LEU A 184 -15.40 18.95 -4.72
N THR A 185 -16.69 19.01 -5.03
CA THR A 185 -17.56 20.13 -4.66
C THR A 185 -18.44 19.70 -3.49
N PRO A 186 -18.53 20.47 -2.39
CA PRO A 186 -19.43 20.15 -1.27
C PRO A 186 -20.87 19.93 -1.75
N GLN A 187 -21.57 18.95 -1.16
CA GLN A 187 -23.01 18.74 -1.34
C GLN A 187 -23.86 19.57 -0.37
#